data_AF-A0A7X6ZTU6-F1
#
_entry.id   AF-A0A7X6ZTU6-F1
#
_cell.length_a   1.000
_cell.length_b   1.000
_cell.length_c   1.000
_cell.angle_alpha   90.00
_cell.angle_beta   90.00
_cell.angle_gamma   90.00
#
_symmetry.space_group_name_H-M   'P 1'
#
loop_
_entity.id
_entity.type
_entity.pdbx_description
1 polymer ?
#
loop_
_entity_poly.entity_id
_entity_poly.type
_entity_poly.pdbx_seq_one_letter_code
_entity_poly.pdbx_strand_id
1 'polypeptide(L)'
;MTKYSSDLNGFNNKCSIYKRDVSDNGKIRIHGIYYINGILMKFYLNSQTTGALFLFRGQISIISPANGQILQSKGINRKNKIDDLKKKNSKVLERLGQYEGFNAMSELYVNTSKDDEIKAHIDRSALSLFAKFEPTIHIVQKEMGVVAKYTATAAATLYLEEFLSKEYGKYSYKTISSKRCSIRRVAAFVSSVSMGSETQALLKAYARKHSRSAIQDLRTAKCFWDFCRKKHVYDVENPLDMYFENTVTYKRTVDPKEAIRKSSELTCLPTEIERNLKQNITSNISNGENMGLLLVNECGLPSKIACKHIWKEVIYNSAVDYVAITIQKDDTASATHDYTRPLTPFAADVLTKRYRLLQNLYTDEQLREMPIVSTKNNPEKPLDHKVLTNLCRTALIQAGIDQNNLITVSSKVYGAGIRLLLRNIKYRLEHHCGLSTDPAAVRFLLQKTMNDTTAESYRSFTCPEGQTYLYNALKRDTRFIEKPESATDEEFIKEITPDGKIEYTIMPEAPDKLTSFKAKLLVKPGGRVEITGLQEVTCSTKKVVEKNKHTRITIEPD
;
A
#
# COMPACT_ATOMS: atom_id res chain seq x y z
N MET A 1 26.91 -8.60 0.49
CA MET A 1 28.07 -7.91 1.10
C MET A 1 27.87 -6.41 0.95
N THR A 2 27.40 -5.77 2.01
CA THR A 2 27.15 -4.32 2.06
C THR A 2 28.48 -3.61 2.27
N LYS A 3 28.94 -2.81 1.30
CA LYS A 3 30.08 -1.89 1.48
C LYS A 3 29.66 -0.80 2.48
N TYR A 4 30.04 -0.98 3.75
CA TYR A 4 30.00 0.07 4.76
C TYR A 4 31.04 1.14 4.41
N SER A 5 30.76 2.41 4.75
CA SER A 5 31.75 3.49 4.62
C SER A 5 33.02 3.11 5.39
N SER A 6 34.13 3.01 4.65
CA SER A 6 35.43 2.52 5.10
C SER A 6 36.13 3.41 6.13
N ASP A 7 35.59 4.61 6.38
CA ASP A 7 36.33 5.68 7.06
C ASP A 7 36.11 5.69 8.58
N LEU A 8 35.21 4.85 9.07
CA LEU A 8 34.87 4.70 10.49
C LEU A 8 35.33 3.36 11.09
N ASN A 9 35.90 2.48 10.29
CA ASN A 9 36.26 1.13 10.69
C ASN A 9 37.73 0.81 10.36
N GLY A 10 38.35 0.07 11.26
CA GLY A 10 39.72 -0.40 11.13
C GLY A 10 40.78 0.67 11.24
N PHE A 11 41.93 0.47 10.59
CA PHE A 11 43.05 1.42 10.65
C PHE A 11 42.77 2.75 9.94
N ASN A 12 41.68 2.85 9.19
CA ASN A 12 41.21 4.10 8.60
C ASN A 12 40.45 4.99 9.61
N ASN A 13 40.03 4.44 10.75
CA ASN A 13 39.45 5.23 11.83
C ASN A 13 40.55 6.05 12.52
N LYS A 14 40.34 7.37 12.67
CA LYS A 14 41.29 8.30 13.31
C LYS A 14 41.66 7.94 14.75
N CYS A 15 40.84 7.14 15.43
CA CYS A 15 41.08 6.67 16.80
C CYS A 15 41.87 5.36 16.84
N SER A 16 42.03 4.67 15.72
CA SER A 16 42.88 3.47 15.63
C SER A 16 44.34 3.88 15.62
N ILE A 17 45.15 3.19 16.42
CA ILE A 17 46.56 3.48 16.63
C ILE A 17 47.35 2.22 16.28
N TYR A 18 48.40 2.38 15.48
CA TYR A 18 49.39 1.33 15.21
C TYR A 18 50.77 1.87 15.56
N LYS A 19 51.44 1.23 16.52
CA LYS A 19 52.81 1.59 16.94
C LYS A 19 53.71 0.38 16.83
N ARG A 20 54.94 0.62 16.36
CA ARG A 20 56.02 -0.34 16.29
C ARG A 20 57.20 0.25 17.06
N ASP A 21 57.53 -0.37 18.18
CA ASP A 21 58.65 0.03 19.02
C ASP A 21 59.77 -1.00 18.88
N VAL A 22 61.00 -0.54 18.99
CA VAL A 22 62.19 -1.39 19.06
C VAL A 22 62.79 -1.19 20.44
N SER A 23 62.90 -2.25 21.22
CA SER A 23 63.54 -2.19 22.54
C SER A 23 65.06 -2.23 22.42
N ASP A 24 65.75 -1.79 23.48
CA ASP A 24 67.22 -1.65 23.53
C ASP A 24 67.99 -2.96 23.22
N ASN A 25 67.32 -4.11 23.35
CA ASN A 25 67.84 -5.44 23.00
C ASN A 25 67.47 -5.91 21.57
N GLY A 26 67.03 -5.00 20.70
CA GLY A 26 66.67 -5.28 19.30
C GLY A 26 65.34 -6.02 19.09
N LYS A 27 64.56 -6.28 20.14
CA LYS A 27 63.22 -6.90 20.00
C LYS A 27 62.20 -5.88 19.52
N ILE A 28 61.35 -6.30 18.59
CA ILE A 28 60.30 -5.46 18.02
C ILE A 28 58.98 -5.76 18.73
N ARG A 29 58.31 -4.71 19.23
CA ARG A 29 56.97 -4.79 19.81
C ARG A 29 56.02 -3.95 18.98
N ILE A 30 54.98 -4.58 18.44
CA ILE A 30 53.90 -3.91 17.73
C ILE A 30 52.68 -3.90 18.63
N HIS A 31 52.07 -2.75 18.86
CA HIS A 31 50.89 -2.66 19.71
C HIS A 31 50.02 -1.48 19.31
N GLY A 32 48.77 -1.50 19.75
CA GLY A 32 47.86 -0.44 19.35
C GLY A 32 46.41 -0.68 19.71
N ILE A 33 45.58 0.18 19.12
CA ILE A 33 44.14 0.21 19.31
C ILE A 33 43.49 0.05 17.94
N TYR A 34 42.48 -0.80 17.86
CA TYR A 34 41.73 -1.07 16.65
C TYR A 34 40.25 -0.83 16.92
N TYR A 35 39.57 -0.02 16.09
CA TYR A 35 38.15 0.28 16.23
C TYR A 35 37.29 -0.38 15.17
N ILE A 36 36.21 -1.03 15.59
CA ILE A 36 35.14 -1.54 14.71
C ILE A 36 33.80 -1.07 15.26
N ASN A 37 33.02 -0.31 14.47
CA ASN A 37 31.67 0.15 14.81
C ASN A 37 31.58 0.79 16.21
N GLY A 38 32.59 1.57 16.62
CA GLY A 38 32.67 2.22 17.93
C GLY A 38 33.13 1.31 19.08
N ILE A 39 33.48 0.04 18.82
CA ILE A 39 34.05 -0.88 19.80
C ILE A 39 35.57 -0.83 19.75
N LEU A 40 36.18 -0.63 20.92
CA LEU A 40 37.62 -0.59 21.13
C LEU A 40 38.18 -2.01 21.26
N MET A 41 39.21 -2.33 20.48
CA MET A 41 40.04 -3.52 20.64
C MET A 41 41.49 -3.11 20.91
N LYS A 42 42.16 -3.81 21.83
CA LYS A 42 43.59 -3.67 22.07
C LYS A 42 44.33 -4.85 21.48
N PHE A 43 45.42 -4.60 20.77
CA PHE A 43 46.29 -5.65 20.26
C PHE A 43 47.74 -5.40 20.63
N TYR A 44 48.49 -6.49 20.74
CA TYR A 44 49.95 -6.45 20.78
C TYR A 44 50.54 -7.70 20.13
N LEU A 45 51.76 -7.57 19.65
CA LEU A 45 52.59 -8.57 18.97
C LEU A 45 54.04 -8.33 19.39
N ASN A 46 54.73 -9.39 19.80
CA ASN A 46 56.14 -9.34 20.16
C ASN A 46 56.95 -10.20 19.19
N SER A 47 58.09 -9.69 18.74
CA SER A 47 59.04 -10.44 17.92
C SER A 47 59.54 -11.66 18.68
N GLN A 48 59.60 -12.81 18.00
CA GLN A 48 60.11 -14.05 18.57
C GLN A 48 61.60 -14.22 18.26
N THR A 49 62.30 -15.00 19.08
CA THR A 49 63.71 -15.36 18.84
C THR A 49 63.85 -16.30 17.64
N THR A 50 65.02 -16.30 17.02
CA THR A 50 65.40 -17.15 15.88
C THR A 50 65.11 -18.63 16.17
N GLY A 51 64.31 -19.28 15.31
CA GLY A 51 63.87 -20.67 15.45
C GLY A 51 62.38 -20.87 15.76
N ALA A 52 61.62 -19.81 16.06
CA ALA A 52 60.18 -19.88 16.22
C ALA A 52 59.44 -19.99 14.88
N LEU A 53 58.31 -20.72 14.87
CA LEU A 53 57.47 -20.95 13.68
C LEU A 53 56.83 -19.67 13.11
N PHE A 54 56.80 -18.59 13.90
CA PHE A 54 56.23 -17.29 13.54
C PHE A 54 57.15 -16.16 13.99
N LEU A 55 57.34 -15.14 13.12
CA LEU A 55 58.13 -13.95 13.44
C LEU A 55 57.55 -13.10 14.57
N PHE A 56 56.22 -13.01 14.68
CA PHE A 56 55.52 -12.27 15.74
C PHE A 56 54.42 -13.12 16.36
N ARG A 57 54.30 -13.04 17.68
CA ARG A 57 53.21 -13.65 18.46
C ARG A 57 52.60 -12.63 19.42
N GLY A 58 51.29 -12.68 19.58
CA GLY A 58 50.60 -11.88 20.59
C GLY A 58 49.10 -12.13 20.61
N GLN A 59 48.32 -11.12 20.94
CA GLN A 59 46.87 -11.25 21.07
C GLN A 59 46.14 -9.95 20.72
N ILE A 60 44.87 -10.11 20.36
CA ILE A 60 43.88 -9.05 20.24
C ILE A 60 42.71 -9.34 21.18
N SER A 61 42.24 -8.31 21.87
CA SER A 61 41.15 -8.41 22.85
C SER A 61 40.13 -7.30 22.65
N ILE A 62 38.85 -7.64 22.78
CA ILE A 62 37.75 -6.67 22.81
C ILE A 62 37.71 -6.03 24.19
N ILE A 63 37.70 -4.70 24.24
CA ILE A 63 37.57 -3.96 25.49
C ILE A 63 36.10 -3.58 25.68
N SER A 64 35.55 -3.97 26.81
CA SER A 64 34.20 -3.64 27.22
C SER A 64 34.07 -2.12 27.42
N PRO A 65 33.13 -1.47 26.73
CA PRO A 65 32.90 -0.04 26.90
C PRO A 65 32.37 0.32 28.30
N ALA A 66 31.85 -0.65 29.06
CA ALA A 66 31.24 -0.42 30.38
C ALA A 66 32.27 -0.17 31.48
N ASN A 67 33.40 -0.86 31.43
CA ASN A 67 34.35 -0.94 32.53
C ASN A 67 35.82 -0.87 32.09
N GLY A 68 36.09 -0.72 30.78
CA GLY A 68 37.46 -0.65 30.24
C GLY A 68 38.29 -1.93 30.36
N GLN A 69 37.68 -3.03 30.83
CA GLN A 69 38.31 -4.35 30.94
C GLN A 69 38.05 -5.19 29.69
N ILE A 70 38.71 -6.35 29.56
CA ILE A 70 38.44 -7.27 28.45
C ILE A 70 36.99 -7.77 28.56
N LEU A 71 36.24 -7.67 27.46
CA LEU A 71 34.84 -8.09 27.38
C LEU A 71 34.75 -9.59 27.66
N GLN A 72 33.88 -9.98 28.59
CA GLN A 72 33.59 -11.40 28.85
C GLN A 72 32.29 -11.83 28.18
N SER A 73 32.24 -13.06 27.67
CA SER A 73 31.01 -13.64 27.12
C SER A 73 29.84 -13.55 28.12
N LYS A 74 28.67 -13.09 27.65
CA LYS A 74 27.41 -13.01 28.41
C LYS A 74 26.28 -13.81 27.72
N GLY A 75 25.18 -14.02 28.44
CA GLY A 75 23.96 -14.66 27.93
C GLY A 75 24.13 -16.14 27.56
N ILE A 76 23.45 -16.58 26.50
CA ILE A 76 23.39 -17.99 26.05
C ILE A 76 24.81 -18.55 25.78
N ASN A 77 25.71 -17.74 25.22
CA ASN A 77 27.08 -18.17 24.93
C ASN A 77 27.88 -18.49 26.21
N ARG A 78 27.66 -17.73 27.30
CA ARG A 78 28.27 -18.04 28.61
C ARG A 78 27.67 -19.32 29.18
N LYS A 79 26.34 -19.48 29.09
CA LYS A 79 25.62 -20.66 29.58
C LYS A 79 26.09 -21.94 28.90
N ASN A 80 26.12 -21.97 27.57
CA ASN A 80 26.56 -23.13 26.79
C ASN A 80 28.02 -23.51 27.11
N LYS A 81 28.91 -22.52 27.28
CA LYS A 81 30.32 -22.76 27.60
C LYS A 81 30.52 -23.28 29.04
N ILE A 82 29.71 -22.81 29.99
CA ILE A 82 29.68 -23.38 31.35
C ILE A 82 29.18 -24.83 31.31
N ASP A 83 28.14 -25.12 30.53
CA ASP A 83 27.58 -26.46 30.40
C ASP A 83 28.57 -27.44 29.75
N ASP A 84 29.34 -27.00 28.75
CA ASP A 84 30.42 -27.79 28.15
C ASP A 84 31.59 -28.07 29.13
N LEU A 85 31.94 -27.09 29.97
CA LEU A 85 32.99 -27.26 30.99
C LEU A 85 32.55 -28.21 32.10
N LYS A 86 31.26 -28.19 32.46
CA LYS A 86 30.64 -29.15 33.40
C LYS A 86 30.69 -30.58 32.85
N LYS A 87 30.39 -30.76 31.56
CA LYS A 87 30.47 -32.08 30.91
C LYS A 87 31.88 -32.67 30.85
N LYS A 88 32.92 -31.83 30.92
CA LYS A 88 34.33 -32.25 30.86
C LYS A 88 35.00 -32.49 32.22
N ASN A 89 34.25 -32.51 33.33
CA ASN A 89 34.78 -32.69 34.70
C ASN A 89 35.99 -31.80 35.03
N SER A 90 35.99 -30.56 34.54
CA SER A 90 37.09 -29.65 34.80
C SER A 90 36.99 -29.10 36.22
N LYS A 91 38.03 -29.30 37.05
CA LYS A 91 38.19 -28.71 38.41
C LYS A 91 38.15 -27.15 38.45
N VAL A 92 38.00 -26.53 37.28
CA VAL A 92 38.06 -25.08 37.04
C VAL A 92 36.76 -24.35 37.42
N LEU A 93 35.67 -25.08 37.67
CA LEU A 93 34.37 -24.52 38.06
C LEU A 93 34.35 -23.81 39.43
N GLU A 94 35.37 -23.97 40.27
CA GLU A 94 35.42 -23.35 41.61
C GLU A 94 35.90 -21.88 41.62
N ARG A 95 36.45 -21.36 40.51
CA ARG A 95 36.93 -19.96 40.41
C ARG A 95 36.09 -19.12 39.45
N LEU A 96 34.81 -18.92 39.79
CA LEU A 96 33.77 -18.37 38.90
C LEU A 96 33.76 -16.84 38.68
N GLY A 97 34.80 -16.11 39.12
CA GLY A 97 34.85 -14.64 39.01
C GLY A 97 35.42 -14.09 37.69
N GLN A 98 36.58 -14.60 37.24
CA GLN A 98 37.33 -14.04 36.12
C GLN A 98 38.19 -15.11 35.42
N TYR A 99 37.54 -16.07 34.77
CA TYR A 99 38.28 -17.06 33.99
C TYR A 99 38.69 -16.45 32.64
N GLU A 100 39.99 -16.46 32.33
CA GLU A 100 40.54 -15.95 31.05
C GLU A 100 39.87 -16.59 29.83
N GLY A 101 39.36 -17.83 29.96
CA GLY A 101 38.64 -18.50 28.89
C GLY A 101 37.29 -17.87 28.51
N PHE A 102 36.71 -16.96 29.30
CA PHE A 102 35.51 -16.21 28.88
C PHE A 102 35.83 -14.87 28.23
N ASN A 103 37.10 -14.45 28.22
CA ASN A 103 37.53 -13.21 27.63
C ASN A 103 37.37 -13.27 26.10
N ALA A 104 36.88 -12.18 25.53
CA ALA A 104 36.79 -11.96 24.09
C ALA A 104 38.17 -11.61 23.55
N MET A 105 39.04 -12.61 23.49
CA MET A 105 40.40 -12.52 22.99
C MET A 105 40.65 -13.55 21.88
N SER A 106 41.61 -13.25 21.02
CA SER A 106 42.18 -14.18 20.05
C SER A 106 43.70 -14.04 20.04
N GLU A 107 44.40 -15.16 19.97
CA GLU A 107 45.83 -15.15 19.69
C GLU A 107 46.09 -14.70 18.25
N LEU A 108 47.21 -14.02 18.04
CA LEU A 108 47.70 -13.56 16.75
C LEU A 108 49.06 -14.19 16.47
N TYR A 109 49.20 -14.74 15.26
CA TYR A 109 50.40 -15.39 14.77
C TYR A 109 50.74 -14.83 13.40
N VAL A 110 51.85 -14.08 13.31
CA VAL A 110 52.21 -13.36 12.08
C VAL A 110 53.63 -13.71 11.66
N ASN A 111 53.77 -14.19 10.43
CA ASN A 111 55.05 -14.63 9.87
C ASN A 111 55.55 -13.70 8.75
N THR A 112 55.49 -12.38 8.99
CA THR A 112 55.98 -11.35 8.06
C THR A 112 56.43 -10.13 8.85
N SER A 113 57.38 -9.37 8.31
CA SER A 113 57.89 -8.12 8.88
C SER A 113 57.31 -6.86 8.22
N LYS A 114 56.50 -7.02 7.16
CA LYS A 114 55.87 -5.91 6.43
C LYS A 114 54.62 -5.39 7.16
N ASP A 115 54.58 -4.09 7.44
CA ASP A 115 53.50 -3.48 8.24
C ASP A 115 52.11 -3.62 7.62
N ASP A 116 51.97 -3.51 6.30
CA ASP A 116 50.65 -3.61 5.65
C ASP A 116 50.07 -5.02 5.75
N GLU A 117 50.90 -6.05 5.65
CA GLU A 117 50.48 -7.45 5.82
C GLU A 117 50.14 -7.74 7.30
N ILE A 118 50.88 -7.18 8.25
CA ILE A 118 50.57 -7.27 9.69
C ILE A 118 49.23 -6.59 9.99
N LYS A 119 49.00 -5.38 9.47
CA LYS A 119 47.73 -4.65 9.62
C LYS A 119 46.56 -5.44 9.01
N ALA A 120 46.72 -6.00 7.81
CA ALA A 120 45.69 -6.83 7.18
C ALA A 120 45.40 -8.12 7.96
N HIS A 121 46.40 -8.69 8.65
CA HIS A 121 46.18 -9.83 9.54
C HIS A 121 45.43 -9.43 10.82
N ILE A 122 45.79 -8.29 11.43
CA ILE A 122 45.06 -7.73 12.58
C ILE A 122 43.61 -7.44 12.21
N ASP A 123 43.34 -6.83 11.07
CA ASP A 123 41.99 -6.53 10.59
C ASP A 123 41.13 -7.81 10.45
N ARG A 124 41.64 -8.83 9.74
CA ARG A 124 40.91 -10.10 9.59
C ARG A 124 40.60 -10.77 10.93
N SER A 125 41.58 -10.78 11.84
CA SER A 125 41.42 -11.35 13.18
C SER A 125 40.44 -10.54 14.03
N ALA A 126 40.47 -9.21 13.93
CA ALA A 126 39.54 -8.32 14.60
C ALA A 126 38.10 -8.50 14.11
N LEU A 127 37.89 -8.59 12.79
CA LEU A 127 36.58 -8.86 12.20
C LEU A 127 36.02 -10.22 12.62
N SER A 128 36.85 -11.25 12.60
CA SER A 128 36.47 -12.60 13.06
C SER A 128 36.09 -12.60 14.54
N LEU A 129 36.89 -11.93 15.38
CA LEU A 129 36.63 -11.81 16.81
C LEU A 129 35.36 -10.99 17.10
N PHE A 130 35.12 -9.91 16.36
CA PHE A 130 33.89 -9.11 16.44
C PHE A 130 32.65 -9.95 16.12
N ALA A 131 32.66 -10.66 14.99
CA ALA A 131 31.55 -11.52 14.58
C ALA A 131 31.25 -12.62 15.62
N LYS A 132 32.30 -13.22 16.21
CA LYS A 132 32.16 -14.25 17.24
C LYS A 132 31.48 -13.74 18.52
N PHE A 133 31.74 -12.49 18.92
CA PHE A 133 31.23 -11.92 20.17
C PHE A 133 30.12 -10.87 19.98
N GLU A 134 29.63 -10.67 18.75
CA GLU A 134 28.56 -9.71 18.40
C GLU A 134 27.36 -9.77 19.37
N PRO A 135 26.80 -10.94 19.74
CA PRO A 135 25.67 -10.99 20.67
C PRO A 135 26.00 -10.45 22.06
N THR A 136 27.22 -10.71 22.56
CA THR A 136 27.69 -10.22 23.86
C THR A 136 27.95 -8.71 23.84
N ILE A 137 28.54 -8.22 22.75
CA ILE A 137 28.75 -6.78 22.51
C ILE A 137 27.40 -6.06 22.55
N HIS A 138 26.39 -6.58 21.85
CA HIS A 138 25.06 -5.99 21.83
C HIS A 138 24.37 -5.99 23.20
N ILE A 139 24.52 -7.05 24.00
CA ILE A 139 23.98 -7.11 25.37
C ILE A 139 24.61 -6.01 26.23
N VAL A 140 25.95 -5.89 26.24
CA VAL A 140 26.64 -4.88 27.04
C VAL A 140 26.31 -3.47 26.58
N GLN A 141 26.20 -3.23 25.28
CA GLN A 141 25.77 -1.94 24.74
C GLN A 141 24.33 -1.58 25.13
N LYS A 142 23.41 -2.57 25.18
CA LYS A 142 22.03 -2.36 25.64
C LYS A 142 21.96 -2.10 27.15
N GLU A 143 22.70 -2.86 27.97
CA GLU A 143 22.73 -2.74 29.43
C GLU A 143 23.35 -1.42 29.91
N MET A 144 24.33 -0.89 29.15
CA MET A 144 25.01 0.33 29.53
C MET A 144 24.13 1.56 29.49
N GLY A 145 23.15 1.66 28.59
CA GLY A 145 22.37 2.89 28.42
C GLY A 145 23.21 4.18 28.25
N VAL A 146 24.53 4.08 28.00
CA VAL A 146 25.44 5.24 28.04
C VAL A 146 25.39 5.97 26.72
N VAL A 147 24.55 7.01 26.68
CA VAL A 147 24.95 8.42 26.54
C VAL A 147 26.23 8.64 25.72
N ALA A 148 26.15 8.44 24.40
CA ALA A 148 26.85 9.27 23.40
C ALA A 148 26.46 8.81 21.99
N LYS A 149 25.67 9.64 21.29
CA LYS A 149 25.62 9.70 19.83
C LYS A 149 25.50 8.33 19.13
N TYR A 150 24.45 7.54 19.43
CA TYR A 150 24.08 6.50 18.48
C TYR A 150 23.77 7.20 17.17
N THR A 151 24.61 6.99 16.14
CA THR A 151 24.20 7.30 14.79
C THR A 151 22.97 6.45 14.49
N ALA A 152 22.11 6.92 13.59
CA ALA A 152 20.94 6.16 13.20
C ALA A 152 21.27 4.72 12.74
N THR A 153 22.48 4.53 12.19
CA THR A 153 22.98 3.21 11.78
C THR A 153 23.22 2.28 12.98
N ALA A 154 23.83 2.79 14.06
CA ALA A 154 24.04 2.00 15.27
C ALA A 154 22.72 1.63 15.95
N ALA A 155 21.76 2.56 16.00
CA ALA A 155 20.41 2.27 16.49
C ALA A 155 19.71 1.21 15.63
N ALA A 156 19.83 1.30 14.29
CA ALA A 156 19.31 0.29 13.38
C ALA A 156 19.95 -1.10 13.59
N THR A 157 21.22 -1.19 13.95
CA THR A 157 21.84 -2.48 14.27
C THR A 157 21.25 -3.11 15.54
N LEU A 158 20.99 -2.30 16.57
CA LEU A 158 20.59 -2.78 17.89
C LEU A 158 19.08 -3.06 18.04
N TYR A 159 18.25 -2.26 17.36
CA TYR A 159 16.81 -2.19 17.62
C TYR A 159 15.91 -2.51 16.43
N LEU A 160 16.46 -2.63 15.21
CA LEU A 160 15.64 -2.80 14.00
C LEU A 160 14.84 -4.10 14.00
N GLU A 161 15.44 -5.24 14.35
CA GLU A 161 14.72 -6.52 14.34
C GLU A 161 13.67 -6.58 15.45
N GLU A 162 13.93 -5.98 16.61
CA GLU A 162 12.95 -5.83 17.69
C GLU A 162 11.76 -4.99 17.22
N PHE A 163 12.03 -3.83 16.62
CA PHE A 163 11.01 -2.96 16.02
C PHE A 163 10.19 -3.68 14.95
N LEU A 164 10.84 -4.36 14.01
CA LEU A 164 10.16 -5.08 12.93
C LEU A 164 9.28 -6.21 13.47
N SER A 165 9.76 -6.95 14.48
CA SER A 165 8.97 -8.02 15.09
C SER A 165 7.73 -7.48 15.82
N LYS A 166 7.87 -6.36 16.53
CA LYS A 166 6.79 -5.75 17.31
C LYS A 166 5.76 -5.05 16.45
N GLU A 167 6.20 -4.21 15.52
CA GLU A 167 5.31 -3.36 14.71
C GLU A 167 4.82 -4.06 13.43
N TYR A 168 5.60 -5.00 12.90
CA TYR A 168 5.33 -5.64 11.60
C TYR A 168 5.32 -7.17 11.62
N GLY A 169 5.32 -7.81 12.79
CA GLY A 169 5.40 -9.28 12.91
C GLY A 169 4.29 -10.06 12.20
N LYS A 170 3.12 -9.43 11.96
CA LYS A 170 1.98 -10.04 11.25
C LYS A 170 2.04 -9.91 9.73
N TYR A 171 3.01 -9.18 9.18
CA TYR A 171 3.08 -8.89 7.74
C TYR A 171 3.90 -9.94 6.98
N SER A 172 3.68 -10.01 5.66
CA SER A 172 4.45 -10.89 4.78
C SER A 172 5.95 -10.58 4.80
N TYR A 173 6.79 -11.61 4.62
CA TYR A 173 8.25 -11.48 4.58
C TYR A 173 8.73 -10.40 3.60
N LYS A 174 8.10 -10.30 2.42
CA LYS A 174 8.41 -9.27 1.42
C LYS A 174 8.19 -7.85 1.95
N THR A 175 7.13 -7.65 2.72
CA THR A 175 6.80 -6.36 3.35
C THR A 175 7.83 -6.03 4.42
N ILE A 176 8.11 -6.97 5.32
CA ILE A 176 9.11 -6.81 6.40
C ILE A 176 10.49 -6.49 5.79
N SER A 177 10.90 -7.21 4.74
CA SER A 177 12.16 -6.98 4.03
C SER A 177 12.22 -5.59 3.40
N SER A 178 11.12 -5.12 2.77
CA SER A 178 11.04 -3.77 2.24
C SER A 178 11.16 -2.70 3.33
N LYS A 179 10.51 -2.88 4.48
CA LYS A 179 10.60 -1.97 5.63
C LYS A 179 12.00 -1.92 6.22
N ARG A 180 12.65 -3.09 6.38
CA ARG A 180 14.05 -3.22 6.81
C ARG A 180 14.98 -2.42 5.89
N CYS A 181 14.85 -2.59 4.58
CA CYS A 181 15.66 -1.88 3.59
C CYS A 181 15.42 -0.37 3.60
N SER A 182 14.20 0.07 3.91
CA SER A 182 13.85 1.49 4.01
C SER A 182 14.58 2.14 5.18
N ILE A 183 14.49 1.54 6.37
CA ILE A 183 15.11 2.07 7.60
C ILE A 183 16.63 2.08 7.48
N ARG A 184 17.24 0.97 7.02
CA ARG A 184 18.70 0.90 6.83
C ARG A 184 19.21 1.98 5.87
N ARG A 185 18.44 2.30 4.83
CA ARG A 185 18.83 3.31 3.83
C ARG A 185 18.81 4.72 4.42
N VAL A 186 17.74 5.07 5.13
CA VAL A 186 17.65 6.37 5.83
C VAL A 186 18.75 6.47 6.89
N ALA A 187 18.89 5.44 7.73
CA ALA A 187 19.88 5.37 8.79
C ALA A 187 21.33 5.50 8.29
N ALA A 188 21.64 4.86 7.15
CA ALA A 188 22.96 4.99 6.52
C ALA A 188 23.18 6.40 5.95
N PHE A 189 22.14 7.02 5.36
CA PHE A 189 22.26 8.35 4.78
C PHE A 189 22.49 9.45 5.83
N VAL A 190 21.85 9.33 7.00
CA VAL A 190 21.99 10.29 8.10
C VAL A 190 23.07 9.91 9.11
N SER A 191 23.89 8.91 8.80
CA SER A 191 24.92 8.38 9.71
C SER A 191 26.01 9.37 10.10
N SER A 192 26.13 10.49 9.36
CA SER A 192 27.10 11.56 9.66
C SER A 192 26.75 12.38 10.90
N VAL A 193 25.53 12.25 11.43
CA VAL A 193 25.07 12.93 12.64
C VAL A 193 24.57 11.93 13.68
N SER A 194 24.49 12.37 14.94
CA SER A 194 23.79 11.62 15.98
C SER A 194 22.30 11.51 15.66
N MET A 195 21.71 10.36 16.02
CA MET A 195 20.27 10.15 15.94
C MET A 195 19.55 11.18 16.81
N GLY A 196 18.54 11.84 16.25
CA GLY A 196 17.83 12.97 16.85
C GLY A 196 18.39 14.34 16.45
N SER A 197 19.61 14.41 15.91
CA SER A 197 20.25 15.66 15.48
C SER A 197 20.17 15.88 13.96
N GLU A 198 19.35 15.11 13.25
CA GLU A 198 19.17 15.25 11.82
C GLU A 198 18.53 16.59 11.46
N THR A 199 19.20 17.38 10.62
CA THR A 199 18.68 18.67 10.16
C THR A 199 17.66 18.50 9.03
N GLN A 200 16.77 19.48 8.90
CA GLN A 200 15.81 19.54 7.80
C GLN A 200 16.48 19.58 6.42
N ALA A 201 17.66 20.20 6.32
CA ALA A 201 18.46 20.21 5.11
C ALA A 201 18.92 18.79 4.72
N LEU A 202 19.35 17.99 5.69
CA LEU A 202 19.79 16.61 5.49
C LEU A 202 18.63 15.71 5.03
N LEU A 203 17.47 15.82 5.67
CA LEU A 203 16.27 15.06 5.29
C LEU A 203 15.73 15.48 3.91
N LYS A 204 15.77 16.78 3.58
CA LYS A 204 15.45 17.28 2.22
C LYS A 204 16.44 16.77 1.18
N ALA A 205 17.74 16.69 1.52
CA ALA A 205 18.76 16.12 0.63
C ALA A 205 18.51 14.63 0.35
N TYR A 206 18.12 13.85 1.37
CA TYR A 206 17.68 12.46 1.18
C TYR A 206 16.49 12.40 0.21
N ALA A 207 15.48 13.25 0.43
CA ALA A 207 14.27 13.26 -0.38
C ALA A 207 14.53 13.59 -1.85
N ARG A 208 15.43 14.54 -2.12
CA ARG A 208 15.87 14.87 -3.49
C ARG A 208 16.61 13.69 -4.14
N LYS A 209 17.52 13.03 -3.41
CA LYS A 209 18.30 11.89 -3.92
C LYS A 209 17.45 10.64 -4.21
N HIS A 210 16.40 10.41 -3.43
CA HIS A 210 15.60 9.17 -3.48
C HIS A 210 14.15 9.38 -3.96
N SER A 211 13.86 10.51 -4.61
CA SER A 211 12.56 11.00 -5.14
C SER A 211 11.36 10.03 -5.06
N ARG A 212 11.40 8.88 -5.75
CA ARG A 212 10.29 7.91 -5.81
C ARG A 212 10.01 7.13 -4.53
N SER A 213 11.03 6.79 -3.72
CA SER A 213 10.85 6.03 -2.47
C SER A 213 10.98 6.89 -1.21
N ALA A 214 11.51 8.11 -1.35
CA ALA A 214 11.86 9.00 -0.25
C ALA A 214 10.77 9.16 0.81
N ILE A 215 9.54 9.48 0.41
CA ILE A 215 8.44 9.74 1.36
C ILE A 215 8.11 8.49 2.17
N GLN A 216 8.03 7.33 1.51
CA GLN A 216 7.69 6.08 2.19
C GLN A 216 8.85 5.60 3.08
N ASP A 217 10.09 5.80 2.64
CA ASP A 217 11.28 5.51 3.42
C ASP A 217 11.30 6.36 4.70
N LEU A 218 11.11 7.68 4.56
CA LEU A 218 11.08 8.63 5.69
C LEU A 218 9.90 8.39 6.63
N ARG A 219 8.70 8.01 6.14
CA ARG A 219 7.58 7.63 7.01
C ARG A 219 7.89 6.37 7.81
N THR A 220 8.49 5.37 7.16
CA THR A 220 8.90 4.14 7.84
C THR A 220 10.00 4.43 8.87
N ALA A 221 10.96 5.29 8.53
CA ALA A 221 12.00 5.74 9.44
C ALA A 221 11.42 6.54 10.62
N LYS A 222 10.45 7.43 10.41
CA LYS A 222 9.77 8.17 11.49
C LYS A 222 9.25 7.22 12.57
N CYS A 223 8.53 6.15 12.19
CA CYS A 223 8.06 5.13 13.14
C CYS A 223 9.21 4.45 13.90
N PHE A 224 10.32 4.16 13.22
CA PHE A 224 11.51 3.59 13.86
C PHE A 224 12.18 4.58 14.82
N TRP A 225 12.27 5.87 14.45
CA TRP A 225 12.78 6.93 15.33
C TRP A 225 11.88 7.12 16.55
N ASP A 226 10.55 7.04 16.40
CA ASP A 226 9.61 7.08 17.52
C ASP A 226 9.82 5.88 18.47
N PHE A 227 10.06 4.69 17.91
CA PHE A 227 10.39 3.50 18.69
C PHE A 227 11.71 3.66 19.47
N CYS A 228 12.76 4.17 18.82
CA CYS A 228 14.03 4.44 19.47
C CYS A 228 13.93 5.53 20.55
N ARG A 229 13.10 6.56 20.34
CA ARG A 229 12.81 7.57 21.38
C ARG A 229 12.14 6.96 22.61
N LYS A 230 11.12 6.12 22.41
CA LYS A 230 10.45 5.39 23.51
C LYS A 230 11.39 4.46 24.29
N LYS A 231 12.52 4.08 23.68
CA LYS A 231 13.57 3.25 24.28
C LYS A 231 14.71 4.09 24.87
N HIS A 232 14.57 5.41 24.95
CA HIS A 232 15.59 6.34 25.44
C HIS A 232 16.94 6.23 24.71
N VAL A 233 16.89 5.93 23.40
CA VAL A 233 18.10 5.93 22.54
C VAL A 233 18.55 7.36 22.22
N TYR A 234 17.60 8.30 22.19
CA TYR A 234 17.80 9.75 22.12
C TYR A 234 16.59 10.44 22.78
N ASP A 235 16.79 11.64 23.31
CA ASP A 235 15.80 12.33 24.16
C ASP A 235 15.17 13.58 23.53
N VAL A 236 15.65 14.01 22.37
CA VAL A 236 15.08 15.14 21.64
C VAL A 236 13.82 14.73 20.86
N GLU A 237 13.05 15.73 20.39
CA GLU A 237 11.93 15.49 19.48
C GLU A 237 12.37 14.77 18.21
N ASN A 238 11.46 14.01 17.60
CA ASN A 238 11.77 13.26 16.40
C ASN A 238 11.94 14.23 15.22
N PRO A 239 13.13 14.35 14.61
CA PRO A 239 13.39 15.33 13.55
C PRO A 239 12.59 15.05 12.27
N LEU A 240 12.07 13.83 12.11
CA LEU A 240 11.17 13.49 11.01
C LEU A 240 9.75 14.05 11.22
N ASP A 241 9.33 14.33 12.45
CA ASP A 241 8.03 14.97 12.72
C ASP A 241 8.02 16.39 12.15
N MET A 242 9.02 17.18 12.52
CA MET A 242 9.24 18.52 11.97
C MET A 242 9.39 18.52 10.44
N TYR A 243 10.00 17.48 9.86
CA TYR A 243 10.11 17.35 8.40
C TYR A 243 8.73 17.21 7.75
N PHE A 244 7.87 16.35 8.31
CA PHE A 244 6.53 16.14 7.78
C PHE A 244 5.60 17.33 8.03
N GLU A 245 5.70 17.99 9.17
CA GLU A 245 4.96 19.23 9.44
C GLU A 245 5.32 20.31 8.42
N ASN A 246 6.62 20.59 8.22
CA ASN A 246 7.09 21.57 7.24
C ASN A 246 6.78 21.19 5.78
N THR A 247 6.67 19.89 5.46
CA THR A 247 6.24 19.46 4.12
C THR A 247 4.71 19.48 3.94
N VAL A 248 3.91 19.33 5.00
CA VAL A 248 2.45 19.51 4.92
C VAL A 248 2.11 20.97 4.63
N THR A 249 2.85 21.92 5.21
CA THR A 249 2.70 23.36 4.90
C THR A 249 3.06 23.66 3.44
N TYR A 250 4.12 23.02 2.90
CA TYR A 250 4.53 23.17 1.49
C TYR A 250 3.61 22.46 0.48
N LYS A 251 2.80 21.48 0.91
CA LYS A 251 1.85 20.75 0.06
C LYS A 251 0.56 21.52 -0.24
N ARG A 252 0.34 22.68 0.38
CA ARG A 252 -0.77 23.58 0.01
C ARG A 252 -0.44 24.50 -1.16
N THR A 253 0.84 24.68 -1.50
CA THR A 253 1.23 25.25 -2.80
C THR A 253 1.17 24.15 -3.85
N VAL A 254 0.02 24.05 -4.52
CA VAL A 254 -0.12 23.22 -5.72
C VAL A 254 0.92 23.71 -6.73
N ASP A 255 1.83 22.83 -7.16
CA ASP A 255 2.77 23.15 -8.24
C ASP A 255 1.95 23.61 -9.47
N PRO A 256 2.10 24.86 -9.95
CA PRO A 256 1.33 25.36 -11.08
C PRO A 256 1.44 24.46 -12.31
N LYS A 257 2.59 23.81 -12.54
CA LYS A 257 2.77 22.87 -13.66
C LYS A 257 2.00 21.57 -13.44
N GLU A 258 1.92 21.08 -12.22
CA GLU A 258 1.13 19.89 -11.89
C GLU A 258 -0.37 20.21 -11.85
N ALA A 259 -0.77 21.42 -11.47
CA ALA A 259 -2.13 21.93 -11.57
C ALA A 259 -2.59 22.02 -13.03
N ILE A 260 -1.78 22.67 -13.89
CA ILE A 260 -2.05 22.80 -15.34
C ILE A 260 -2.10 21.42 -16.00
N ARG A 261 -1.17 20.52 -15.64
CA ARG A 261 -1.21 19.13 -16.14
C ARG A 261 -2.51 18.43 -15.73
N LYS A 262 -2.89 18.50 -14.45
CA LYS A 262 -4.14 17.88 -13.96
C LYS A 262 -5.40 18.49 -14.58
N SER A 263 -5.43 19.79 -14.87
CA SER A 263 -6.57 20.41 -15.56
C SER A 263 -6.65 20.02 -17.03
N SER A 264 -5.51 19.71 -17.67
CA SER A 264 -5.46 19.20 -19.05
C SER A 264 -5.65 17.68 -19.18
N GLU A 265 -5.66 16.94 -18.07
CA GLU A 265 -5.81 15.48 -18.07
C GLU A 265 -7.24 15.09 -18.44
N LEU A 266 -7.39 14.21 -19.44
CA LEU A 266 -8.69 13.67 -19.80
C LEU A 266 -9.26 12.84 -18.63
N THR A 267 -10.41 13.25 -18.11
CA THR A 267 -11.12 12.62 -16.97
C THR A 267 -12.33 11.80 -17.40
N CYS A 268 -12.98 12.19 -18.49
CA CYS A 268 -14.13 11.54 -19.10
C CYS A 268 -13.85 11.22 -20.57
N LEU A 269 -14.40 10.12 -21.08
CA LEU A 269 -14.37 9.84 -22.51
C LEU A 269 -15.37 10.76 -23.24
N PRO A 270 -15.04 11.25 -24.44
CA PRO A 270 -16.03 11.83 -25.34
C PRO A 270 -17.14 10.83 -25.66
N THR A 271 -18.38 11.30 -25.77
CA THR A 271 -19.57 10.46 -25.96
C THR A 271 -19.48 9.55 -27.18
N GLU A 272 -18.92 10.04 -28.29
CA GLU A 272 -18.73 9.26 -29.51
C GLU A 272 -17.75 8.10 -29.32
N ILE A 273 -16.64 8.34 -28.61
CA ILE A 273 -15.63 7.33 -28.31
C ILE A 273 -16.21 6.27 -27.36
N GLU A 274 -16.98 6.70 -26.35
CA GLU A 274 -17.67 5.77 -25.45
C GLU A 274 -18.72 4.94 -26.21
N ARG A 275 -19.44 5.54 -27.17
CA ARG A 275 -20.37 4.82 -28.06
C ARG A 275 -19.63 3.75 -28.88
N ASN A 276 -18.53 4.11 -29.53
CA ASN A 276 -17.71 3.19 -30.33
C ASN A 276 -17.18 2.03 -29.48
N LEU A 277 -16.75 2.31 -28.25
CA LEU A 277 -16.29 1.28 -27.32
C LEU A 277 -17.42 0.32 -26.94
N LYS A 278 -18.61 0.85 -26.60
CA LYS A 278 -19.79 0.04 -26.28
C LYS A 278 -20.25 -0.81 -27.47
N GLN A 279 -20.21 -0.25 -28.67
CA GLN A 279 -20.55 -0.97 -29.90
C GLN A 279 -19.56 -2.11 -30.16
N ASN A 280 -18.25 -1.86 -30.02
CA ASN A 280 -17.22 -2.90 -30.15
C ASN A 280 -17.43 -4.06 -29.15
N ILE A 281 -17.73 -3.74 -27.89
CA ILE A 281 -18.04 -4.76 -26.86
C ILE A 281 -19.26 -5.60 -27.28
N THR A 282 -20.33 -4.94 -27.73
CA THR A 282 -21.58 -5.59 -28.11
C THR A 282 -21.43 -6.47 -29.36
N SER A 283 -20.75 -5.98 -30.40
CA SER A 283 -20.50 -6.72 -31.63
C SER A 283 -19.60 -7.95 -31.44
N ASN A 284 -18.82 -7.97 -30.37
CA ASN A 284 -17.87 -9.05 -30.06
C ASN A 284 -18.18 -9.70 -28.71
N ILE A 285 -19.47 -9.88 -28.41
CA ILE A 285 -19.97 -10.41 -27.14
C ILE A 285 -19.45 -11.81 -26.82
N SER A 286 -19.19 -12.63 -27.85
CA SER A 286 -18.64 -13.98 -27.70
C SER A 286 -17.16 -14.01 -27.27
N ASN A 287 -16.46 -12.87 -27.28
CA ASN A 287 -15.06 -12.77 -26.89
C ASN A 287 -14.94 -12.43 -25.39
N GLY A 288 -14.37 -13.34 -24.60
CA GLY A 288 -14.12 -13.13 -23.16
C GLY A 288 -13.21 -11.95 -22.84
N GLU A 289 -12.33 -11.54 -23.75
CA GLU A 289 -11.49 -10.36 -23.56
C GLU A 289 -12.30 -9.07 -23.48
N ASN A 290 -13.41 -8.99 -24.23
CA ASN A 290 -14.31 -7.84 -24.22
C ASN A 290 -15.16 -7.77 -22.96
N MET A 291 -15.40 -8.90 -22.28
CA MET A 291 -16.00 -8.88 -20.94
C MET A 291 -15.04 -8.20 -19.95
N GLY A 292 -13.73 -8.34 -20.14
CA GLY A 292 -12.73 -7.57 -19.39
C GLY A 292 -12.86 -6.07 -19.61
N LEU A 293 -13.02 -5.62 -20.86
CA LEU A 293 -13.27 -4.21 -21.17
C LEU A 293 -14.57 -3.70 -20.55
N LEU A 294 -15.64 -4.50 -20.62
CA LEU A 294 -16.93 -4.21 -20.02
C LEU A 294 -16.82 -4.00 -18.50
N LEU A 295 -16.22 -4.96 -17.80
CA LEU A 295 -16.06 -4.90 -16.33
C LEU A 295 -15.19 -3.72 -15.88
N VAL A 296 -14.20 -3.32 -16.69
CA VAL A 296 -13.38 -2.14 -16.40
C VAL A 296 -14.16 -0.85 -16.66
N ASN A 297 -14.81 -0.73 -17.82
CA ASN A 297 -15.46 0.51 -18.26
C ASN A 297 -16.78 0.80 -17.53
N GLU A 298 -17.60 -0.22 -17.31
CA GLU A 298 -18.94 -0.05 -16.73
C GLU A 298 -18.99 -0.39 -15.25
N CYS A 299 -18.21 -1.38 -14.82
CA CYS A 299 -18.26 -1.85 -13.43
C CYS A 299 -17.13 -1.27 -12.56
N GLY A 300 -16.21 -0.49 -13.15
CA GLY A 300 -15.08 0.12 -12.44
C GLY A 300 -14.14 -0.89 -11.78
N LEU A 301 -14.03 -2.11 -12.31
CA LEU A 301 -13.13 -3.13 -11.77
C LEU A 301 -11.70 -2.90 -12.27
N PRO A 302 -10.69 -2.80 -11.40
CA PRO A 302 -9.29 -2.88 -11.81
C PRO A 302 -8.98 -4.23 -12.49
N SER A 303 -8.02 -4.27 -13.42
CA SER A 303 -7.73 -5.47 -14.22
C SER A 303 -7.45 -6.73 -13.41
N LYS A 304 -6.73 -6.59 -12.29
CA LYS A 304 -6.45 -7.71 -11.38
C LYS A 304 -7.71 -8.31 -10.74
N ILE A 305 -8.71 -7.47 -10.50
CA ILE A 305 -9.97 -7.87 -9.90
C ILE A 305 -10.86 -8.45 -11.01
N ALA A 306 -11.02 -7.74 -12.12
CA ALA A 306 -11.80 -8.20 -13.27
C ALA A 306 -11.36 -9.59 -13.79
N CYS A 307 -10.05 -9.83 -13.96
CA CYS A 307 -9.52 -11.11 -14.45
C CYS A 307 -9.64 -12.28 -13.48
N LYS A 308 -10.00 -12.03 -12.21
CA LYS A 308 -10.22 -13.08 -11.21
C LYS A 308 -11.69 -13.47 -11.07
N HIS A 309 -12.61 -12.66 -11.58
CA HIS A 309 -14.03 -12.90 -11.38
C HIS A 309 -14.51 -14.10 -12.20
N ILE A 310 -15.42 -14.86 -11.60
CA ILE A 310 -16.05 -16.06 -12.17
C ILE A 310 -17.57 -15.87 -12.25
N TRP A 311 -18.24 -16.66 -13.10
CA TRP A 311 -19.68 -16.48 -13.32
C TRP A 311 -20.54 -16.72 -12.09
N LYS A 312 -20.10 -17.55 -11.14
CA LYS A 312 -20.76 -17.74 -9.84
C LYS A 312 -20.92 -16.46 -9.02
N GLU A 313 -20.08 -15.46 -9.26
CA GLU A 313 -20.13 -14.17 -8.56
C GLU A 313 -21.13 -13.21 -9.21
N VAL A 314 -21.75 -13.58 -10.33
CA VAL A 314 -22.82 -12.81 -10.98
C VAL A 314 -24.17 -13.28 -10.43
N ILE A 315 -24.93 -12.36 -9.87
CA ILE A 315 -26.26 -12.61 -9.30
C ILE A 315 -27.30 -12.06 -10.26
N TYR A 316 -28.12 -12.94 -10.82
CA TYR A 316 -29.28 -12.58 -11.63
C TYR A 316 -30.50 -12.46 -10.70
N ASN A 317 -30.90 -11.24 -10.34
CA ASN A 317 -32.02 -11.03 -9.44
C ASN A 317 -33.32 -10.85 -10.25
N SER A 318 -34.12 -11.91 -10.32
CA SER A 318 -35.41 -11.89 -11.02
C SER A 318 -36.49 -11.09 -10.31
N ALA A 319 -36.38 -10.87 -9.00
CA ALA A 319 -37.38 -10.15 -8.22
C ALA A 319 -37.29 -8.62 -8.39
N VAL A 320 -36.09 -8.11 -8.70
CA VAL A 320 -35.80 -6.67 -8.75
C VAL A 320 -35.27 -6.24 -10.13
N ASP A 321 -35.27 -7.16 -11.09
CA ASP A 321 -34.88 -6.99 -12.50
C ASP A 321 -33.54 -6.26 -12.68
N TYR A 322 -32.51 -6.73 -11.95
CA TYR A 322 -31.14 -6.28 -12.14
C TYR A 322 -30.12 -7.39 -11.91
N VAL A 323 -28.96 -7.22 -12.53
CA VAL A 323 -27.80 -8.09 -12.35
C VAL A 323 -26.84 -7.42 -11.37
N ALA A 324 -26.38 -8.17 -10.38
CA ALA A 324 -25.36 -7.75 -9.44
C ALA A 324 -24.08 -8.58 -9.58
N ILE A 325 -22.99 -8.06 -9.02
CA ILE A 325 -21.72 -8.76 -8.91
C ILE A 325 -21.24 -8.74 -7.46
N THR A 326 -20.87 -9.91 -6.96
CA THR A 326 -20.30 -10.11 -5.63
C THR A 326 -18.82 -9.79 -5.65
N ILE A 327 -18.37 -8.95 -4.72
CA ILE A 327 -16.95 -8.58 -4.60
C ILE A 327 -16.55 -8.64 -3.13
N GLN A 328 -15.74 -9.63 -2.76
CA GLN A 328 -15.21 -9.77 -1.40
C GLN A 328 -13.77 -9.28 -1.28
N LYS A 329 -13.44 -8.60 -0.19
CA LYS A 329 -12.12 -8.05 0.13
C LYS A 329 -11.62 -8.50 1.50
N ASP A 330 -11.42 -9.80 1.63
CA ASP A 330 -11.00 -10.45 2.87
C ASP A 330 -9.62 -9.97 3.36
N ASP A 331 -8.73 -9.61 2.42
CA ASP A 331 -7.36 -9.16 2.71
C ASP A 331 -7.26 -7.70 3.21
N THR A 332 -8.37 -6.96 3.31
CA THR A 332 -8.35 -5.55 3.74
C THR A 332 -8.83 -5.39 5.18
N ALA A 333 -8.07 -4.68 6.01
CA ALA A 333 -8.46 -4.32 7.39
C ALA A 333 -9.62 -3.28 7.46
N SER A 334 -10.43 -3.20 6.41
CA SER A 334 -11.59 -2.32 6.28
C SER A 334 -12.79 -3.00 6.91
N ALA A 335 -13.65 -2.25 7.62
CA ALA A 335 -14.89 -2.80 8.18
C ALA A 335 -15.85 -3.35 7.10
N THR A 336 -15.79 -2.79 5.89
CA THR A 336 -16.52 -3.31 4.73
C THR A 336 -15.64 -4.30 3.96
N HIS A 337 -15.97 -5.59 4.07
CA HIS A 337 -15.38 -6.68 3.27
C HIS A 337 -16.23 -7.00 2.03
N ASP A 338 -17.55 -6.81 2.12
CA ASP A 338 -18.50 -7.08 1.04
C ASP A 338 -18.84 -5.81 0.24
N TYR A 339 -18.54 -5.84 -1.06
CA TYR A 339 -18.87 -4.80 -2.04
C TYR A 339 -19.83 -5.30 -3.12
N THR A 340 -20.67 -6.28 -2.78
CA THR A 340 -21.75 -6.74 -3.66
C THR A 340 -22.59 -5.55 -4.10
N ARG A 341 -22.81 -5.42 -5.41
CA ARG A 341 -23.49 -4.24 -5.97
C ARG A 341 -24.18 -4.54 -7.29
N PRO A 342 -25.21 -3.75 -7.67
CA PRO A 342 -25.79 -3.81 -8.99
C PRO A 342 -24.79 -3.38 -10.07
N LEU A 343 -24.99 -3.90 -11.27
CA LEU A 343 -24.30 -3.49 -12.49
C LEU A 343 -25.05 -2.35 -13.17
N THR A 344 -24.34 -1.60 -14.02
CA THR A 344 -25.01 -0.69 -14.96
C THR A 344 -25.96 -1.47 -15.88
N PRO A 345 -27.08 -0.89 -16.36
CA PRO A 345 -27.98 -1.58 -17.28
C PRO A 345 -27.28 -2.17 -18.52
N PHE A 346 -26.33 -1.44 -19.12
CA PHE A 346 -25.57 -1.92 -20.27
C PHE A 346 -24.70 -3.15 -19.94
N ALA A 347 -23.97 -3.12 -18.81
CA ALA A 347 -23.19 -4.28 -18.38
C ALA A 347 -24.05 -5.50 -18.01
N ALA A 348 -25.19 -5.27 -17.37
CA ALA A 348 -26.15 -6.32 -17.06
C ALA A 348 -26.65 -7.03 -18.33
N ASP A 349 -27.07 -6.26 -19.34
CA ASP A 349 -27.51 -6.80 -20.63
C ASP A 349 -26.42 -7.62 -21.34
N VAL A 350 -25.21 -7.05 -21.49
CA VAL A 350 -24.10 -7.72 -22.19
C VAL A 350 -23.66 -8.99 -21.46
N LEU A 351 -23.51 -8.96 -20.13
CA LEU A 351 -23.14 -10.16 -19.37
C LEU A 351 -24.22 -11.23 -19.45
N THR A 352 -25.50 -10.85 -19.38
CA THR A 352 -26.63 -11.80 -19.48
C THR A 352 -26.64 -12.48 -20.84
N LYS A 353 -26.51 -11.71 -21.93
CA LYS A 353 -26.42 -12.26 -23.30
C LYS A 353 -25.22 -13.18 -23.46
N ARG A 354 -24.05 -12.82 -22.93
CA ARG A 354 -22.86 -13.69 -22.95
C ARG A 354 -23.08 -14.97 -22.15
N TYR A 355 -23.64 -14.89 -20.95
CA TYR A 355 -23.94 -16.04 -20.12
C TYR A 355 -24.85 -17.04 -20.87
N ARG A 356 -25.95 -16.55 -21.46
CA ARG A 356 -26.86 -17.38 -22.28
C ARG A 356 -26.16 -18.05 -23.47
N LEU A 357 -25.24 -17.36 -24.14
CA LEU A 357 -24.46 -17.96 -25.23
C LEU A 357 -23.57 -19.11 -24.74
N LEU A 358 -23.02 -19.00 -23.53
CA LEU A 358 -22.18 -20.04 -22.93
C LEU A 358 -23.01 -21.22 -22.41
N GLN A 359 -24.23 -20.99 -21.93
CA GLN A 359 -25.15 -22.05 -21.50
C GLN A 359 -25.51 -23.02 -22.64
N ASN A 360 -25.39 -22.59 -23.91
CA ASN A 360 -25.58 -23.49 -25.05
C ASN A 360 -24.42 -24.50 -25.25
N LEU A 361 -23.28 -24.30 -24.57
CA LEU A 361 -22.05 -25.07 -24.73
C LEU A 361 -21.60 -25.77 -23.44
N TYR A 362 -22.00 -25.25 -22.28
CA TYR A 362 -21.55 -25.68 -20.97
C TYR A 362 -22.75 -25.85 -20.02
N THR A 363 -22.65 -26.78 -19.08
CA THR A 363 -23.65 -26.89 -18.01
C THR A 363 -23.53 -25.72 -17.04
N ASP A 364 -24.60 -25.43 -16.28
CA ASP A 364 -24.57 -24.37 -15.29
C ASP A 364 -23.48 -24.60 -14.21
N GLU A 365 -23.24 -25.85 -13.80
CA GLU A 365 -22.18 -26.18 -12.82
C GLU A 365 -20.78 -25.87 -13.35
N GLN A 366 -20.52 -26.20 -14.61
CA GLN A 366 -19.25 -25.87 -15.27
C GLN A 366 -19.10 -24.36 -15.39
N LEU A 367 -20.14 -23.70 -15.88
CA LEU A 367 -20.12 -22.27 -16.16
C LEU A 367 -19.86 -21.45 -14.91
N ARG A 368 -20.42 -21.84 -13.76
CA ARG A 368 -20.23 -21.15 -12.46
C ARG A 368 -18.76 -20.96 -12.09
N GLU A 369 -17.92 -21.96 -12.31
CA GLU A 369 -16.50 -21.92 -11.95
C GLU A 369 -15.60 -21.36 -13.07
N MET A 370 -16.17 -21.06 -14.24
CA MET A 370 -15.44 -20.46 -15.36
C MET A 370 -15.21 -18.95 -15.15
N PRO A 371 -14.09 -18.41 -15.68
CA PRO A 371 -13.81 -16.98 -15.62
C PRO A 371 -14.78 -16.18 -16.50
N ILE A 372 -15.19 -15.00 -16.01
CA ILE A 372 -15.93 -14.04 -16.84
C ILE A 372 -15.00 -13.47 -17.93
N VAL A 373 -13.76 -13.15 -17.54
CA VAL A 373 -12.73 -12.59 -18.43
C VAL A 373 -11.77 -13.71 -18.85
N SER A 374 -12.03 -14.26 -20.03
CA SER A 374 -11.28 -15.38 -20.59
C SER A 374 -10.44 -14.95 -21.81
N THR A 375 -9.53 -15.82 -22.24
CA THR A 375 -8.83 -15.64 -23.52
C THR A 375 -9.79 -15.75 -24.71
N LYS A 376 -9.50 -15.05 -25.81
CA LYS A 376 -10.37 -14.98 -27.00
C LYS A 376 -10.85 -16.34 -27.53
N ASN A 377 -9.99 -17.36 -27.49
CA ASN A 377 -10.25 -18.67 -28.09
C ASN A 377 -10.56 -19.77 -27.06
N ASN A 378 -10.55 -19.46 -25.76
CA ASN A 378 -10.81 -20.45 -24.73
C ASN A 378 -11.53 -19.79 -23.54
N PRO A 379 -12.86 -20.03 -23.39
CA PRO A 379 -13.69 -19.55 -22.28
C PRO A 379 -13.27 -20.04 -20.89
N GLU A 380 -12.62 -21.20 -20.78
CA GLU A 380 -12.18 -21.77 -19.49
C GLU A 380 -10.86 -21.15 -19.01
N LYS A 381 -10.08 -20.58 -19.92
CA LYS A 381 -8.75 -20.04 -19.61
C LYS A 381 -8.85 -18.56 -19.21
N PRO A 382 -8.51 -18.19 -17.96
CA PRO A 382 -8.55 -16.80 -17.52
C PRO A 382 -7.51 -15.95 -18.24
N LEU A 383 -7.85 -14.69 -18.50
CA LEU A 383 -6.95 -13.73 -19.11
C LEU A 383 -5.96 -13.16 -18.09
N ASP A 384 -4.69 -13.00 -18.46
CA ASP A 384 -3.72 -12.32 -17.58
C ASP A 384 -4.03 -10.81 -17.45
N HIS A 385 -4.00 -10.30 -16.23
CA HIS A 385 -4.31 -8.90 -15.92
C HIS A 385 -3.43 -7.87 -16.65
N LYS A 386 -2.17 -8.21 -17.00
CA LYS A 386 -1.31 -7.31 -17.78
C LYS A 386 -1.76 -7.26 -19.24
N VAL A 387 -2.27 -8.37 -19.77
CA VAL A 387 -2.88 -8.44 -21.10
C VAL A 387 -4.13 -7.57 -21.14
N LEU A 388 -5.05 -7.71 -20.18
CA LEU A 388 -6.22 -6.83 -20.08
C LEU A 388 -5.84 -5.35 -19.98
N THR A 389 -4.80 -5.04 -19.20
CA THR A 389 -4.29 -3.66 -19.05
C THR A 389 -3.83 -3.07 -20.40
N ASN A 390 -3.23 -3.89 -21.28
CA ASN A 390 -2.85 -3.46 -22.62
C ASN A 390 -4.06 -3.41 -23.57
N LEU A 391 -4.98 -4.37 -23.49
CA LEU A 391 -6.21 -4.37 -24.28
C LEU A 391 -7.05 -3.11 -24.05
N CYS A 392 -7.17 -2.64 -22.81
CA CYS A 392 -7.86 -1.38 -22.50
C CYS A 392 -7.27 -0.19 -23.27
N ARG A 393 -5.94 -0.15 -23.44
CA ARG A 393 -5.26 0.89 -24.22
C ARG A 393 -5.56 0.74 -25.71
N THR A 394 -5.43 -0.47 -26.25
CA THR A 394 -5.67 -0.76 -27.66
C THR A 394 -7.12 -0.45 -28.05
N ALA A 395 -8.09 -0.86 -27.24
CA ALA A 395 -9.51 -0.63 -27.48
C ALA A 395 -9.86 0.87 -27.50
N LEU A 396 -9.25 1.68 -26.62
CA LEU A 396 -9.45 3.13 -26.63
C LEU A 396 -8.88 3.80 -27.89
N ILE A 397 -7.70 3.38 -28.34
CA ILE A 397 -7.11 3.88 -29.58
C ILE A 397 -8.00 3.51 -30.77
N GLN A 398 -8.46 2.26 -30.83
CA GLN A 398 -9.39 1.79 -31.87
C GLN A 398 -10.74 2.52 -31.84
N ALA A 399 -11.20 2.94 -30.66
CA ALA A 399 -12.42 3.74 -30.50
C ALA A 399 -12.24 5.22 -30.88
N GLY A 400 -11.02 5.67 -31.18
CA GLY A 400 -10.72 7.03 -31.67
C GLY A 400 -9.94 7.93 -30.71
N ILE A 401 -9.42 7.42 -29.58
CA ILE A 401 -8.59 8.23 -28.68
C ILE A 401 -7.19 8.43 -29.27
N ASP A 402 -6.78 9.70 -29.38
CA ASP A 402 -5.40 10.07 -29.71
C ASP A 402 -4.40 9.52 -28.66
N GLN A 403 -3.31 8.92 -29.14
CA GLN A 403 -2.24 8.38 -28.31
C GLN A 403 -1.60 9.43 -27.40
N ASN A 404 -1.51 10.70 -27.83
CA ASN A 404 -1.02 11.82 -27.03
C ASN A 404 -1.92 12.09 -25.82
N ASN A 405 -3.24 12.01 -26.00
CA ASN A 405 -4.21 12.17 -24.90
C ASN A 405 -4.05 11.08 -23.84
N LEU A 406 -3.72 9.83 -24.23
CA LEU A 406 -3.45 8.76 -23.26
C LEU A 406 -2.16 8.99 -22.45
N ILE A 407 -1.15 9.62 -23.04
CA ILE A 407 0.12 9.91 -22.35
C ILE A 407 -0.06 11.01 -21.30
N THR A 408 -1.03 11.91 -21.46
CA THR A 408 -1.32 12.93 -20.42
C THR A 408 -1.93 12.33 -19.16
N VAL A 409 -2.79 11.31 -19.29
CA VAL A 409 -3.46 10.59 -18.17
C VAL A 409 -2.45 9.92 -17.23
N SER A 410 -1.25 9.63 -17.73
CA SER A 410 -0.15 9.18 -16.89
C SER A 410 1.17 9.36 -17.59
N SER A 411 2.18 9.84 -16.86
CA SER A 411 3.57 9.96 -17.30
C SER A 411 4.25 8.64 -17.76
N LYS A 412 3.48 7.55 -17.93
CA LYS A 412 3.88 6.24 -18.45
C LYS A 412 2.78 5.72 -19.39
N VAL A 413 3.18 5.24 -20.57
CA VAL A 413 2.27 4.64 -21.57
C VAL A 413 1.54 3.40 -21.03
N TYR A 414 2.24 2.58 -20.23
CA TYR A 414 1.65 1.36 -19.67
C TYR A 414 0.60 1.66 -18.59
N GLY A 415 -0.61 1.15 -18.82
CA GLY A 415 -1.76 1.32 -17.93
C GLY A 415 -2.49 2.67 -18.05
N ALA A 416 -2.14 3.50 -19.03
CA ALA A 416 -2.85 4.75 -19.30
C ALA A 416 -4.33 4.50 -19.63
N GLY A 417 -4.61 3.53 -20.52
CA GLY A 417 -5.97 3.19 -20.95
C GLY A 417 -6.86 2.75 -19.79
N ILE A 418 -6.42 1.79 -18.98
CA ILE A 418 -7.20 1.35 -17.81
C ILE A 418 -7.44 2.49 -16.80
N ARG A 419 -6.46 3.38 -16.59
CA ARG A 419 -6.64 4.54 -15.71
C ARG A 419 -7.69 5.50 -16.25
N LEU A 420 -7.71 5.73 -17.56
CA LEU A 420 -8.72 6.57 -18.20
C LEU A 420 -10.13 5.95 -18.07
N LEU A 421 -10.29 4.65 -18.34
CA LEU A 421 -11.59 3.97 -18.14
C LEU A 421 -12.09 4.06 -16.69
N LEU A 422 -11.20 3.85 -15.71
CA LEU A 422 -11.55 3.96 -14.30
C LEU A 422 -11.87 5.41 -13.87
N ARG A 423 -11.29 6.41 -14.53
CA ARG A 423 -11.67 7.84 -14.34
C ARG A 423 -13.01 8.13 -15.00
N ASN A 424 -13.24 7.60 -16.20
CA ASN A 424 -14.49 7.76 -16.94
C ASN A 424 -15.68 7.25 -16.13
N ILE A 425 -15.63 6.04 -15.60
CA ILE A 425 -16.72 5.52 -14.76
C ILE A 425 -16.92 6.34 -13.50
N LYS A 426 -15.84 6.82 -12.85
CA LYS A 426 -15.96 7.74 -11.70
C LYS A 426 -16.71 9.01 -12.09
N TYR A 427 -16.32 9.63 -13.21
CA TYR A 427 -16.97 10.82 -13.74
C TYR A 427 -18.45 10.57 -14.05
N ARG A 428 -18.76 9.44 -14.70
CA ARG A 428 -20.14 9.03 -14.97
C ARG A 428 -20.95 8.87 -13.70
N LEU A 429 -20.42 8.21 -12.68
CA LEU A 429 -21.10 8.08 -11.39
C LEU A 429 -21.39 9.44 -10.74
N GLU A 430 -20.42 10.35 -10.74
CA GLU A 430 -20.55 11.65 -10.09
C GLU A 430 -21.51 12.58 -10.86
N HIS A 431 -21.41 12.64 -12.18
CA HIS A 431 -22.11 13.64 -13.01
C HIS A 431 -23.31 13.07 -13.77
N HIS A 432 -23.23 11.85 -14.29
CA HIS A 432 -24.30 11.25 -15.09
C HIS A 432 -25.24 10.34 -14.29
N CYS A 433 -24.78 9.80 -13.16
CA CYS A 433 -25.63 9.08 -12.21
C CYS A 433 -26.09 9.98 -11.05
N GLY A 434 -25.61 11.23 -10.99
CA GLY A 434 -26.02 12.22 -9.98
C GLY A 434 -25.55 11.88 -8.56
N LEU A 435 -24.38 11.24 -8.39
CA LEU A 435 -23.84 10.85 -7.07
C LEU A 435 -22.75 11.80 -6.56
N SER A 436 -22.64 13.01 -7.12
CA SER A 436 -21.65 14.02 -6.68
C SER A 436 -21.80 14.42 -5.20
N THR A 437 -23.03 14.42 -4.69
CA THR A 437 -23.39 14.72 -3.29
C THR A 437 -23.35 13.51 -2.37
N ASP A 438 -23.14 12.30 -2.90
CA ASP A 438 -22.98 11.06 -2.15
C ASP A 438 -21.63 10.37 -2.47
N PRO A 439 -20.51 10.89 -1.92
CA PRO A 439 -19.20 10.30 -2.12
C PRO A 439 -19.09 8.87 -1.58
N ALA A 440 -19.93 8.48 -0.63
CA ALA A 440 -19.93 7.14 -0.05
C ALA A 440 -20.40 6.11 -1.09
N ALA A 441 -21.51 6.38 -1.79
CA ALA A 441 -21.99 5.52 -2.87
C ALA A 441 -20.95 5.40 -4.00
N VAL A 442 -20.32 6.51 -4.42
CA VAL A 442 -19.27 6.49 -5.45
C VAL A 442 -18.07 5.64 -5.00
N ARG A 443 -17.65 5.74 -3.74
CA ARG A 443 -16.55 4.93 -3.21
C ARG A 443 -16.91 3.46 -3.14
N PHE A 444 -18.12 3.13 -2.70
CA PHE A 444 -18.64 1.77 -2.67
C PHE A 444 -18.68 1.16 -4.08
N LEU A 445 -19.26 1.86 -5.05
CA LEU A 445 -19.32 1.46 -6.47
C LEU A 445 -17.95 1.38 -7.16
N LEU A 446 -16.90 1.99 -6.59
CA LEU A 446 -15.52 1.87 -7.08
C LEU A 446 -14.64 0.98 -6.18
N GLN A 447 -15.24 0.29 -5.21
CA GLN A 447 -14.57 -0.61 -4.26
C GLN A 447 -13.45 0.09 -3.47
N LYS A 448 -13.61 1.37 -3.15
CA LYS A 448 -12.68 2.12 -2.32
C LYS A 448 -13.07 1.92 -0.86
N THR A 449 -12.07 1.90 0.02
CA THR A 449 -12.27 1.85 1.48
C THR A 449 -13.30 2.88 1.88
N MET A 450 -14.23 2.52 2.75
CA MET A 450 -15.23 3.42 3.32
C MET A 450 -14.64 4.06 4.58
N ASN A 451 -14.79 5.37 4.76
CA ASN A 451 -14.21 6.06 5.93
C ASN A 451 -15.15 6.11 7.13
N ASP A 452 -16.47 6.02 6.90
CA ASP A 452 -17.50 6.38 7.88
C ASP A 452 -18.52 5.24 8.09
N THR A 453 -18.05 3.99 8.12
CA THR A 453 -18.90 2.80 8.31
C THR A 453 -19.49 2.69 9.72
N THR A 454 -19.07 3.56 10.64
CA THR A 454 -19.50 3.61 12.04
C THR A 454 -20.31 4.87 12.35
N ALA A 455 -20.64 5.69 11.35
CA ALA A 455 -21.48 6.87 11.55
C ALA A 455 -22.94 6.45 11.80
N GLU A 456 -23.65 7.17 12.67
CA GLU A 456 -25.08 6.92 12.96
C GLU A 456 -25.95 7.06 11.71
N SER A 457 -25.53 7.88 10.73
CA SER A 457 -26.19 8.05 9.44
C SER A 457 -25.67 7.09 8.35
N TYR A 458 -24.97 6.02 8.71
CA TYR A 458 -24.44 5.06 7.75
C TYR A 458 -25.57 4.24 7.10
N ARG A 459 -25.64 4.31 5.77
CA ARG A 459 -26.50 3.43 4.96
C ARG A 459 -25.75 2.16 4.59
N SER A 460 -26.32 1.00 4.87
CA SER A 460 -25.81 -0.25 4.31
C SER A 460 -26.07 -0.28 2.80
N PHE A 461 -25.02 -0.46 2.02
CA PHE A 461 -25.14 -0.57 0.56
C PHE A 461 -25.42 -1.99 0.09
N THR A 462 -25.20 -3.01 0.93
CA THR A 462 -25.43 -4.42 0.59
C THR A 462 -26.83 -4.92 0.95
N CYS A 463 -27.61 -4.16 1.73
CA CYS A 463 -29.01 -4.48 1.99
C CYS A 463 -29.89 -4.24 0.73
N PRO A 464 -31.08 -4.85 0.63
CA PRO A 464 -31.96 -4.69 -0.53
C PRO A 464 -32.27 -3.23 -0.91
N GLU A 465 -32.50 -2.37 0.08
CA GLU A 465 -32.79 -0.94 -0.10
C GLU A 465 -31.56 -0.21 -0.64
N GLY A 466 -30.38 -0.53 -0.10
CA GLY A 466 -29.09 -0.01 -0.54
C GLY A 466 -28.80 -0.41 -1.99
N GLN A 467 -29.02 -1.68 -2.35
CA GLN A 467 -28.84 -2.16 -3.72
C GLN A 467 -29.82 -1.48 -4.68
N THR A 468 -31.09 -1.33 -4.28
CA THR A 468 -32.11 -0.65 -5.09
C THR A 468 -31.75 0.81 -5.32
N TYR A 469 -31.30 1.51 -4.28
CA TYR A 469 -30.79 2.88 -4.39
C TYR A 469 -29.63 2.98 -5.39
N LEU A 470 -28.62 2.11 -5.26
CA LEU A 470 -27.47 2.10 -6.16
C LEU A 470 -27.89 1.80 -7.60
N TYR A 471 -28.78 0.84 -7.82
CA TYR A 471 -29.24 0.48 -9.16
C TYR A 471 -30.02 1.62 -9.81
N ASN A 472 -30.92 2.26 -9.07
CA ASN A 472 -31.66 3.41 -9.53
C ASN A 472 -30.73 4.59 -9.88
N ALA A 473 -29.65 4.79 -9.13
CA ALA A 473 -28.64 5.78 -9.49
C ALA A 473 -27.93 5.42 -10.81
N LEU A 474 -27.52 4.16 -11.00
CA LEU A 474 -26.88 3.69 -12.23
C LEU A 474 -27.79 3.83 -13.47
N LYS A 475 -29.11 3.66 -13.30
CA LYS A 475 -30.11 3.82 -14.37
C LYS A 475 -30.26 5.25 -14.89
N ARG A 476 -29.81 6.26 -14.13
CA ARG A 476 -29.92 7.67 -14.54
C ARG A 476 -29.01 8.04 -15.72
N ASP A 477 -27.97 7.25 -16.01
CA ASP A 477 -27.13 7.46 -17.21
C ASP A 477 -27.85 6.94 -18.46
N THR A 478 -28.70 7.78 -19.03
CA THR A 478 -29.57 7.47 -20.18
C THR A 478 -28.96 7.81 -21.55
N ARG A 479 -27.69 8.28 -21.59
CA ARG A 479 -27.05 8.84 -22.80
C ARG A 479 -26.95 7.89 -24.00
N PHE A 480 -27.15 6.59 -23.78
CA PHE A 480 -27.05 5.53 -24.80
C PHE A 480 -28.32 4.67 -24.87
N ILE A 481 -29.44 5.12 -24.31
CA ILE A 481 -30.73 4.46 -24.45
C ILE A 481 -31.38 4.97 -25.74
N GLU A 482 -31.80 4.06 -26.61
CA GLU A 482 -32.58 4.41 -27.81
C GLU A 482 -33.94 4.95 -27.36
N LYS A 483 -34.26 6.19 -27.72
CA LYS A 483 -35.60 6.75 -27.48
C LYS A 483 -36.57 6.09 -28.47
N PRO A 484 -37.73 5.58 -28.02
CA PRO A 484 -38.72 5.04 -28.94
C PRO A 484 -39.18 6.13 -29.91
N GLU A 485 -39.27 5.80 -31.20
CA GLU A 485 -39.65 6.71 -32.30
C GLU A 485 -41.04 7.35 -32.15
N SER A 486 -41.87 6.83 -31.22
CA SER A 486 -43.23 7.30 -30.95
C SER A 486 -43.37 8.21 -29.73
N ALA A 487 -42.27 8.60 -29.08
CA ALA A 487 -42.31 9.66 -28.08
C ALA A 487 -42.58 10.98 -28.80
N THR A 488 -43.87 11.30 -28.97
CA THR A 488 -44.34 12.67 -29.14
C THR A 488 -43.63 13.56 -28.13
N ASP A 489 -43.44 14.85 -28.45
CA ASP A 489 -42.78 15.87 -27.60
C ASP A 489 -43.49 16.12 -26.24
N GLU A 490 -44.24 15.15 -25.71
CA GLU A 490 -44.66 15.11 -24.32
C GLU A 490 -43.47 14.68 -23.45
N GLU A 491 -43.10 15.53 -22.48
CA GLU A 491 -41.96 15.37 -21.56
C GLU A 491 -42.02 14.13 -20.64
N PHE A 492 -42.99 13.23 -20.83
CA PHE A 492 -43.23 12.06 -19.99
C PHE A 492 -43.95 10.94 -20.74
N ILE A 493 -43.68 9.70 -20.36
CA ILE A 493 -44.40 8.51 -20.82
C ILE A 493 -45.53 8.25 -19.85
N LYS A 494 -46.77 8.12 -20.37
CA LYS A 494 -47.95 7.77 -19.58
C LYS A 494 -48.40 6.35 -19.92
N GLU A 495 -48.49 5.50 -18.91
CA GLU A 495 -48.98 4.12 -19.05
C GLU A 495 -50.19 3.90 -18.12
N ILE A 496 -51.19 3.15 -18.60
CA ILE A 496 -52.32 2.70 -17.79
C ILE A 496 -52.12 1.21 -17.54
N THR A 497 -51.85 0.84 -16.29
CA THR A 497 -51.63 -0.55 -15.90
C THR A 497 -52.94 -1.36 -15.93
N PRO A 498 -52.88 -2.71 -15.99
CA PRO A 498 -54.07 -3.56 -16.01
C PRO A 498 -55.00 -3.41 -14.81
N ASP A 499 -54.47 -2.97 -13.66
CA ASP A 499 -55.24 -2.66 -12.44
C ASP A 499 -55.81 -1.22 -12.41
N GLY A 500 -55.67 -0.48 -13.52
CA GLY A 500 -56.23 0.86 -13.69
C GLY A 500 -55.41 1.98 -13.06
N LYS A 501 -54.17 1.71 -12.60
CA LYS A 501 -53.25 2.76 -12.16
C LYS A 501 -52.69 3.49 -13.37
N ILE A 502 -52.33 4.75 -13.16
CA ILE A 502 -51.69 5.59 -14.17
C ILE A 502 -50.25 5.80 -13.72
N GLU A 503 -49.32 5.23 -14.47
CA GLU A 503 -47.89 5.44 -14.27
C GLU A 503 -47.38 6.55 -15.18
N TYR A 504 -46.63 7.47 -14.59
CA TYR A 504 -45.95 8.55 -15.30
C TYR A 504 -44.45 8.34 -15.17
N THR A 505 -43.77 8.11 -16.30
CA THR A 505 -42.31 8.07 -16.35
C THR A 505 -41.80 9.40 -16.88
N ILE A 506 -41.18 10.19 -16.00
CA ILE A 506 -40.63 11.49 -16.34
C ILE A 506 -39.11 11.36 -16.45
N MET A 507 -38.57 11.73 -17.61
CA MET A 507 -37.13 11.68 -17.84
C MET A 507 -36.51 13.03 -17.42
N PRO A 508 -35.47 13.04 -16.56
CA PRO A 508 -34.78 14.28 -16.21
C PRO A 508 -34.10 14.91 -17.43
N GLU A 509 -34.14 16.24 -17.54
CA GLU A 509 -33.36 16.99 -18.55
C GLU A 509 -31.85 16.69 -18.44
N ALA A 510 -31.37 16.57 -17.20
CA ALA A 510 -30.01 16.18 -16.88
C ALA A 510 -29.96 15.51 -15.49
N PRO A 511 -29.01 14.60 -15.22
CA PRO A 511 -28.97 13.79 -13.99
C PRO A 511 -28.73 14.59 -12.70
N ASP A 512 -28.30 15.84 -12.81
CA ASP A 512 -28.04 16.80 -11.74
C ASP A 512 -29.16 17.86 -11.58
N LYS A 513 -30.20 17.81 -12.41
CA LYS A 513 -31.35 18.71 -12.34
C LYS A 513 -32.52 18.08 -11.62
N LEU A 514 -33.15 18.85 -10.75
CA LEU A 514 -34.43 18.50 -10.14
C LEU A 514 -35.51 18.48 -11.22
N THR A 515 -36.09 17.31 -11.44
CA THR A 515 -37.26 17.15 -12.31
C THR A 515 -38.51 17.55 -11.53
N SER A 516 -39.17 18.62 -11.97
CA SER A 516 -40.47 19.03 -11.42
C SER A 516 -41.57 18.76 -12.42
N PHE A 517 -42.66 18.11 -11.99
CA PHE A 517 -43.86 17.97 -12.82
C PHE A 517 -45.07 18.55 -12.11
N LYS A 518 -46.03 19.02 -12.90
CA LYS A 518 -47.33 19.48 -12.41
C LYS A 518 -48.42 18.63 -13.04
N ALA A 519 -49.06 17.78 -12.24
CA ALA A 519 -50.27 17.08 -12.66
C ALA A 519 -51.53 17.75 -12.08
N LYS A 520 -52.59 17.76 -12.88
CA LYS A 520 -53.96 18.02 -12.41
C LYS A 520 -54.69 16.68 -12.34
N LEU A 521 -55.16 16.33 -11.15
CA LEU A 521 -55.89 15.09 -10.90
C LEU A 521 -57.35 15.41 -10.54
N LEU A 522 -58.29 14.79 -11.26
CA LEU A 522 -59.70 14.86 -10.90
C LEU A 522 -60.01 13.73 -9.90
N VAL A 523 -60.17 14.08 -8.63
CA VAL A 523 -60.44 13.12 -7.56
C VAL A 523 -61.93 13.10 -7.25
N LYS A 524 -62.59 11.95 -7.44
CA LYS A 524 -64.00 11.79 -7.06
C LYS A 524 -64.16 11.94 -5.53
N PRO A 525 -65.34 12.37 -5.03
CA PRO A 525 -65.60 12.42 -3.59
C PRO A 525 -65.28 11.08 -2.91
N GLY A 526 -64.46 11.11 -1.85
CA GLY A 526 -63.98 9.91 -1.15
C GLY A 526 -62.79 9.19 -1.81
N GLY A 527 -62.32 9.65 -2.97
CA GLY A 527 -61.13 9.12 -3.62
C GLY A 527 -59.84 9.52 -2.89
N ARG A 528 -58.85 8.62 -2.91
CA ARG A 528 -57.50 8.85 -2.40
C ARG A 528 -56.54 9.00 -3.57
N VAL A 529 -55.61 9.95 -3.46
CA VAL A 529 -54.43 10.04 -4.34
C VAL A 529 -53.24 9.65 -3.50
N GLU A 530 -52.49 8.67 -3.97
CA GLU A 530 -51.24 8.25 -3.37
C GLU A 530 -50.13 8.56 -4.35
N ILE A 531 -49.11 9.27 -3.89
CA ILE A 531 -47.93 9.62 -4.68
C ILE A 531 -46.76 8.92 -4.02
N THR A 532 -46.29 7.85 -4.63
CA THR A 532 -45.10 7.14 -4.23
C THR A 532 -44.01 7.36 -5.27
N GLY A 533 -42.76 7.37 -4.83
CA GLY A 533 -41.62 7.41 -5.73
C GLY A 533 -40.53 6.48 -5.21
N LEU A 534 -39.71 5.98 -6.12
CA LEU A 534 -38.56 5.13 -5.77
C LEU A 534 -37.45 5.91 -5.01
N GLN A 535 -37.61 7.23 -4.85
CA GLN A 535 -36.67 8.17 -4.22
C GLN A 535 -37.48 9.25 -3.47
N GLU A 536 -36.80 10.15 -2.73
CA GLU A 536 -37.46 11.27 -2.04
C GLU A 536 -38.31 12.09 -3.01
N VAL A 537 -39.63 12.03 -2.82
CA VAL A 537 -40.60 12.84 -3.55
C VAL A 537 -40.99 14.01 -2.67
N THR A 538 -40.65 15.23 -3.09
CA THR A 538 -41.21 16.44 -2.48
C THR A 538 -42.43 16.85 -3.29
N CYS A 539 -43.63 16.73 -2.71
CA CYS A 539 -44.87 17.18 -3.36
C CYS A 539 -45.36 18.48 -2.72
N SER A 540 -45.86 19.39 -3.55
CA SER A 540 -46.64 20.55 -3.09
C SER A 540 -47.99 20.50 -3.76
N THR A 541 -49.07 20.53 -2.96
CA THR A 541 -50.43 20.48 -3.46
C THR A 541 -51.08 21.85 -3.37
N LYS A 542 -51.76 22.28 -4.44
CA LYS A 542 -52.58 23.50 -4.43
C LYS A 542 -54.01 23.12 -4.77
N LYS A 543 -54.90 23.19 -3.78
CA LYS A 543 -56.32 22.87 -3.96
C LYS A 543 -57.00 24.01 -4.73
N VAL A 544 -57.48 23.73 -5.93
CA VAL A 544 -58.42 24.62 -6.63
C VAL A 544 -59.82 24.16 -6.23
N VAL A 545 -60.39 24.81 -5.22
CA VAL A 545 -61.76 24.52 -4.77
C VAL A 545 -62.72 25.23 -5.72
N GLU A 546 -63.30 24.52 -6.68
CA GLU A 546 -64.63 24.92 -7.12
C GLU A 546 -65.57 24.73 -5.93
N LYS A 547 -66.31 25.79 -5.58
CA LYS A 547 -67.22 25.83 -4.44
C LYS A 547 -68.19 24.64 -4.50
N ASN A 548 -67.85 23.54 -3.84
CA ASN A 548 -68.72 22.74 -2.98
C ASN A 548 -68.05 21.41 -2.58
N LYS A 549 -68.04 21.18 -1.26
CA LYS A 549 -67.73 19.94 -0.51
C LYS A 549 -66.26 19.63 -0.19
N HIS A 550 -66.10 19.23 1.07
CA HIS A 550 -64.83 19.00 1.76
C HIS A 550 -64.29 17.60 1.45
N THR A 551 -63.05 17.53 0.96
CA THR A 551 -62.24 16.30 0.91
C THR A 551 -61.00 16.55 1.76
N ARG A 552 -60.75 15.65 2.72
CA ARG A 552 -59.62 15.64 3.65
C ARG A 552 -58.53 14.75 3.03
N ILE A 553 -57.31 15.26 2.93
CA ILE A 553 -56.14 14.50 2.49
C ILE A 553 -55.21 14.41 3.70
N THR A 554 -54.87 13.20 4.11
CA THR A 554 -53.89 12.93 5.17
C THR A 554 -52.57 12.57 4.50
N ILE A 555 -51.49 13.23 4.91
CA ILE A 555 -50.11 12.89 4.53
C ILE A 555 -49.49 12.35 5.81
N GLU A 556 -49.18 11.06 5.82
CA GLU A 556 -48.34 10.46 6.86
C GLU A 556 -46.90 10.43 6.35
N PRO A 557 -45.93 10.91 7.13
CA PRO A 557 -44.51 10.78 6.82
C PRO A 557 -44.02 9.39 7.27
N ASP A 558 -43.34 8.67 6.37
CA ASP A 558 -42.44 7.57 6.74
C ASP A 558 -41.01 8.11 6.93
#